data_AF-A0A947XWU2-F1
#
_entry.id   AF-A0A947XWU2-F1
#
_cell.length_a   1.000
_cell.length_b   1.000
_cell.length_c   1.000
_cell.angle_alpha   90.00
_cell.angle_beta   90.00
_cell.angle_gamma   90.00
#
_symmetry.space_group_name_H-M   'P 1'
#
loop_
_entity.id
_entity.type
_entity.pdbx_description
1 polymer ?
#
loop_
_entity_poly.entity_id
_entity_poly.type
_entity_poly.pdbx_seq_one_letter_code
_entity_poly.pdbx_strand_id
1 'polypeptide(L)'
;MSLNKNQSGFTLLEVMVAIVVLSLGLLGLAGLQAATLRNNQIAYYRAIAVQQTFDMADRIRANQVGVAAGAYNALDASIPADPGCVASTCTAANMAVADHSQWNNNNARMLPGGSGTVASAAGGSFVITISWNENTEAGSAGQQFVTSVVP
;
A
#
# COMPACT_ATOMS: atom_id res chain seq x y z
N MET A 1 -21.17 20.96 -69.57
CA MET A 1 -21.27 21.73 -68.30
C MET A 1 -20.16 21.22 -67.40
N SER A 2 -19.01 21.90 -67.37
CA SER A 2 -17.81 21.42 -66.65
C SER A 2 -17.73 22.08 -65.29
N LEU A 3 -17.82 21.30 -64.22
CA LEU A 3 -17.55 21.74 -62.85
C LEU A 3 -16.03 21.65 -62.62
N ASN A 4 -15.31 22.75 -62.88
CA ASN A 4 -13.93 22.88 -62.42
C ASN A 4 -13.91 23.00 -60.90
N LYS A 5 -13.74 21.88 -60.21
CA LYS A 5 -13.34 21.86 -58.80
C LYS A 5 -11.84 22.17 -58.74
N ASN A 6 -11.51 23.40 -58.34
CA ASN A 6 -10.14 23.74 -57.94
C ASN A 6 -9.78 22.94 -56.70
N GLN A 7 -8.95 21.90 -56.86
CA GLN A 7 -8.24 21.28 -55.74
C GLN A 7 -7.21 22.30 -55.24
N SER A 8 -7.53 23.01 -54.15
CA SER A 8 -6.55 23.82 -53.43
C SER A 8 -5.63 22.87 -52.65
N GLY A 9 -4.50 22.53 -53.24
CA GLY A 9 -3.48 21.70 -52.60
C GLY A 9 -2.82 22.45 -51.44
N PHE A 10 -3.27 22.19 -50.21
CA PHE A 10 -2.54 22.49 -48.98
C PHE A 10 -1.90 21.21 -48.43
N THR A 11 -1.25 20.41 -49.28
CA THR A 11 -1.01 18.99 -48.98
C THR A 11 0.21 18.69 -48.09
N LEU A 12 1.12 19.66 -47.87
CA LEU A 12 2.33 19.42 -47.06
C LEU A 12 2.30 20.16 -45.72
N LEU A 13 1.98 21.45 -45.71
CA LEU A 13 1.97 22.27 -44.49
C LEU A 13 0.87 21.80 -43.52
N GLU A 14 -0.31 21.42 -44.03
CA GLU A 14 -1.41 20.90 -43.21
C GLU A 14 -1.03 19.57 -42.53
N VAL A 15 -0.33 18.68 -43.25
CA VAL A 15 0.17 17.41 -42.70
C VAL A 15 1.26 17.66 -41.65
N MET A 16 2.17 18.61 -41.89
CA MET A 16 3.20 18.96 -40.91
C MET A 16 2.58 19.53 -39.63
N VAL A 17 1.61 20.43 -39.74
CA VAL A 17 0.88 20.97 -38.59
C VAL A 17 0.11 19.86 -37.88
N ALA A 18 -0.56 18.95 -38.61
CA ALA A 18 -1.26 17.81 -38.03
C ALA A 18 -0.33 16.89 -37.25
N ILE A 19 0.85 16.57 -37.78
CA ILE A 19 1.86 15.75 -37.09
C ILE A 19 2.36 16.47 -35.84
N VAL A 20 2.61 17.78 -35.88
CA VAL A 20 3.04 18.55 -34.70
C VAL A 20 1.97 18.52 -33.60
N VAL A 21 0.72 18.83 -33.95
CA VAL A 21 -0.40 18.81 -33.00
C VAL A 21 -0.61 17.41 -32.41
N LEU A 22 -0.57 16.37 -33.25
CA LEU A 22 -0.68 14.97 -32.81
C LEU A 22 0.46 14.60 -31.86
N SER A 23 1.70 14.99 -32.19
CA SER A 23 2.87 14.70 -31.36
C SER A 23 2.77 15.35 -29.98
N LEU A 24 2.34 16.60 -29.91
CA LEU A 24 2.08 17.28 -28.63
C LEU A 24 0.96 16.61 -27.83
N GLY A 25 -0.11 16.17 -28.51
CA GLY A 25 -1.19 15.40 -27.88
C GLY A 25 -0.71 14.06 -27.28
N LEU A 26 0.15 13.33 -28.00
CA LEU A 26 0.72 12.07 -27.53
C LEU A 26 1.69 12.26 -26.35
N LEU A 27 2.48 13.34 -26.34
CA LEU A 27 3.32 13.68 -25.18
C LEU A 27 2.48 13.99 -23.95
N GLY A 28 1.37 14.72 -24.11
CA GLY A 28 0.39 14.95 -23.05
C GLY A 28 -0.19 13.65 -22.51
N LEU A 29 -0.58 12.73 -23.39
CA LEU A 29 -1.11 11.42 -23.01
C LEU A 29 -0.06 10.58 -22.25
N ALA A 30 1.19 10.59 -22.69
CA ALA A 30 2.28 9.87 -22.02
C ALA A 30 2.48 10.37 -20.57
N GLY A 31 2.41 11.69 -20.36
CA GLY A 31 2.46 12.28 -19.02
C GLY A 31 1.31 11.81 -18.12
N LEU A 32 0.08 11.77 -18.65
CA LEU A 32 -1.07 11.26 -17.93
C LEU A 32 -0.95 9.77 -17.59
N GLN A 33 -0.43 8.95 -18.51
CA GLN A 33 -0.18 7.53 -18.25
C GLN A 33 0.84 7.33 -17.12
N ALA A 34 1.95 8.07 -17.14
CA ALA A 34 2.96 8.01 -16.09
C ALA A 34 2.38 8.40 -14.71
N ALA A 35 1.61 9.50 -14.66
CA ALA A 35 0.93 9.93 -13.44
C ALA A 35 -0.07 8.88 -12.93
N THR A 36 -0.81 8.24 -13.84
CA THR A 36 -1.78 7.18 -13.50
C THR A 36 -1.08 5.97 -12.89
N LEU A 37 0.02 5.50 -13.48
CA LEU A 37 0.80 4.38 -12.94
C LEU A 37 1.31 4.68 -11.53
N ARG A 38 1.83 5.89 -11.32
CA ARG A 38 2.26 6.35 -9.99
C ARG A 38 1.10 6.29 -8.99
N ASN A 39 -0.04 6.90 -9.32
CA ASN A 39 -1.19 6.92 -8.42
C ASN A 39 -1.73 5.52 -8.11
N ASN A 40 -1.72 4.62 -9.08
CA ASN A 40 -2.10 3.21 -8.87
C ASN A 40 -1.15 2.51 -7.88
N GLN A 41 0.16 2.78 -7.95
CA GLN A 41 1.12 2.21 -7.02
C GLN A 41 0.89 2.71 -5.57
N ILE A 42 0.63 4.02 -5.40
CA ILE A 42 0.30 4.60 -4.09
C ILE A 42 -0.97 3.96 -3.53
N ALA A 43 -2.03 3.87 -4.34
CA ALA A 43 -3.28 3.25 -3.96
C ALA A 43 -3.11 1.77 -3.59
N TYR A 44 -2.27 1.05 -4.33
CA TYR A 44 -1.95 -0.35 -4.08
C TYR A 44 -1.29 -0.57 -2.71
N TYR A 45 -0.25 0.19 -2.36
CA TYR A 45 0.38 0.06 -1.04
C TYR A 45 -0.55 0.46 0.10
N ARG A 46 -1.37 1.51 -0.09
CA ARG A 46 -2.41 1.86 0.90
C ARG A 46 -3.43 0.75 1.09
N ALA A 47 -3.86 0.08 0.01
CA ALA A 47 -4.77 -1.06 0.11
C ALA A 47 -4.16 -2.23 0.90
N ILE A 48 -2.88 -2.54 0.66
CA ILE A 48 -2.15 -3.54 1.45
C ILE A 48 -2.08 -3.13 2.93
N ALA A 49 -1.75 -1.88 3.24
CA ALA A 49 -1.66 -1.41 4.62
C ALA A 49 -3.02 -1.54 5.35
N VAL A 50 -4.12 -1.22 4.66
CA VAL A 50 -5.48 -1.42 5.18
C VAL A 50 -5.75 -2.91 5.43
N GLN A 51 -5.43 -3.78 4.47
CA GLN A 51 -5.61 -5.22 4.62
C GLN A 51 -4.81 -5.76 5.83
N GLN A 52 -3.55 -5.35 5.97
CA GLN A 52 -2.68 -5.78 7.07
C GLN A 52 -3.15 -5.26 8.43
N THR A 53 -3.80 -4.11 8.46
CA THR A 53 -4.45 -3.59 9.68
C THR A 53 -5.58 -4.51 10.11
N PHE A 54 -6.45 -4.93 9.18
CA PHE A 54 -7.54 -5.84 9.49
C PHE A 54 -7.05 -7.25 9.84
N ASP A 55 -6.00 -7.76 9.18
CA ASP A 55 -5.37 -9.04 9.54
C ASP A 55 -4.92 -9.05 11.01
N MET A 56 -4.22 -8.00 11.46
CA MET A 56 -3.80 -7.91 12.87
C MET A 56 -4.99 -7.69 13.82
N ALA A 57 -5.98 -6.89 13.43
CA ALA A 57 -7.20 -6.74 14.23
C ALA A 57 -7.90 -8.08 14.45
N ASP A 58 -8.02 -8.91 13.42
CA ASP A 58 -8.66 -10.22 13.52
C ASP A 58 -7.82 -11.21 14.35
N ARG A 59 -6.49 -11.15 14.29
CA ARG A 59 -5.60 -11.93 15.17
C ARG A 59 -5.78 -11.56 16.65
N ILE A 60 -5.82 -10.26 16.95
CA ILE A 60 -6.11 -9.74 18.29
C ILE A 60 -7.47 -10.26 18.77
N ARG A 61 -8.50 -10.24 17.91
CA ARG A 61 -9.83 -10.77 18.24
C ARG A 61 -9.86 -12.27 18.48
N ALA A 62 -9.09 -13.03 17.71
CA ALA A 62 -9.03 -14.48 17.83
C ALA A 62 -8.35 -14.94 19.13
N ASN A 63 -7.42 -14.15 19.66
CA ASN A 63 -6.64 -14.49 20.85
C ASN A 63 -6.99 -13.61 22.07
N GLN A 64 -8.28 -13.64 22.48
CA GLN A 64 -8.77 -12.89 23.64
C GLN A 64 -8.02 -13.21 24.94
N VAL A 65 -7.54 -14.45 25.11
CA VAL A 65 -6.74 -14.84 26.29
C VAL A 65 -5.39 -14.11 26.28
N GLY A 66 -4.75 -13.98 25.12
CA GLY A 66 -3.51 -13.21 24.95
C GLY A 66 -3.75 -11.72 25.17
N VAL A 67 -4.87 -11.18 24.70
CA VAL A 67 -5.30 -9.80 24.95
C VAL A 67 -5.46 -9.54 26.44
N ALA A 68 -6.19 -10.39 27.16
CA ALA A 68 -6.37 -10.28 28.60
C ALA A 68 -5.04 -10.38 29.38
N ALA A 69 -4.09 -11.15 28.85
CA ALA A 69 -2.73 -11.26 29.40
C ALA A 69 -1.79 -10.09 28.99
N GLY A 70 -2.27 -9.15 28.17
CA GLY A 70 -1.51 -7.99 27.70
C GLY A 70 -0.48 -8.29 26.59
N ALA A 71 -0.56 -9.45 25.95
CA ALA A 71 0.43 -9.91 24.97
C ALA A 71 0.47 -9.08 23.68
N TYR A 72 -0.56 -8.27 23.39
CA TYR A 72 -0.63 -7.37 22.23
C TYR A 72 -0.45 -5.88 22.59
N ASN A 73 -0.16 -5.54 23.86
CA ASN A 73 -0.20 -4.16 24.32
C ASN A 73 0.91 -3.27 23.74
N ALA A 74 2.01 -3.87 23.31
CA ALA A 74 3.19 -3.16 22.81
C ALA A 74 3.96 -4.03 21.81
N LEU A 75 3.40 -4.23 20.62
CA LEU A 75 4.12 -4.86 19.51
C LEU A 75 4.89 -3.78 18.75
N ASP A 76 6.20 -3.93 18.65
CA ASP A 76 7.07 -2.97 17.96
C ASP A 76 7.26 -3.33 16.47
N ALA A 77 8.08 -2.54 15.77
CA ALA A 77 8.35 -2.71 14.35
C ALA A 77 9.28 -3.90 14.04
N SER A 78 9.85 -4.56 15.07
CA SER A 78 10.75 -5.68 14.87
C SER A 78 9.98 -6.95 14.51
N ILE A 79 10.70 -7.91 13.94
CA ILE A 79 10.20 -9.26 13.66
C ILE A 79 10.76 -10.16 14.76
N PRO A 80 9.94 -10.57 15.75
CA PRO A 80 10.40 -11.54 16.74
C PRO A 80 10.63 -12.91 16.10
N ALA A 81 11.43 -13.74 16.76
CA ALA A 81 11.61 -15.13 16.36
C ALA A 81 10.27 -15.90 16.46
N ASP A 82 9.96 -16.70 15.43
CA ASP A 82 8.75 -17.51 15.42
C ASP A 82 8.83 -18.62 16.49
N PRO A 83 7.89 -18.67 17.45
CA PRO A 83 7.84 -19.72 18.47
C PRO A 83 7.38 -21.09 17.93
N GLY A 84 7.04 -21.21 16.64
CA GLY A 84 6.75 -22.50 16.01
C GLY A 84 5.37 -23.06 16.39
N CYS A 85 4.38 -22.18 16.57
CA CYS A 85 3.04 -22.54 17.04
C CYS A 85 2.22 -23.42 16.07
N VAL A 86 2.70 -23.61 14.84
CA VAL A 86 2.08 -24.54 13.88
C VAL A 86 2.52 -25.98 14.15
N ALA A 87 3.76 -26.18 14.60
CA ALA A 87 4.34 -27.51 14.80
C ALA A 87 4.30 -27.97 16.27
N SER A 88 3.97 -27.08 17.20
CA SER A 88 3.98 -27.34 18.63
C SER A 88 2.83 -26.64 19.35
N THR A 89 2.47 -27.14 20.54
CA THR A 89 1.47 -26.50 21.40
C THR A 89 1.98 -25.15 21.90
N CYS A 90 1.22 -24.08 21.64
CA CYS A 90 1.54 -22.74 22.10
C CYS A 90 0.59 -22.23 23.19
N THR A 91 1.14 -21.42 24.09
CA THR A 91 0.34 -20.59 25.00
C THR A 91 -0.26 -19.41 24.24
N ALA A 92 -1.26 -18.76 24.83
CA ALA A 92 -1.85 -17.54 24.25
C ALA A 92 -0.80 -16.42 24.05
N ALA A 93 0.21 -16.34 24.92
CA ALA A 93 1.32 -15.40 24.75
C ALA A 93 2.22 -15.78 23.56
N ASN A 94 2.56 -17.06 23.39
CA ASN A 94 3.34 -17.52 22.24
C ASN A 94 2.56 -17.33 20.93
N MET A 95 1.24 -17.49 20.94
CA MET A 95 0.40 -17.19 19.79
C MET A 95 0.52 -15.71 19.36
N ALA A 96 0.53 -14.77 20.32
CA ALA A 96 0.73 -13.35 20.02
C ALA A 96 2.10 -13.06 19.41
N VAL A 97 3.16 -13.74 19.88
CA VAL A 97 4.51 -13.62 19.29
C VAL A 97 4.54 -14.19 17.86
N ALA A 98 3.88 -15.33 17.63
CA ALA A 98 3.75 -15.91 16.29
C ALA A 98 2.98 -14.98 15.35
N ASP A 99 1.88 -14.39 15.81
CA ASP A 99 1.10 -13.39 15.07
C ASP A 99 1.96 -12.18 14.70
N HIS A 100 2.69 -11.62 15.67
CA HIS A 100 3.59 -10.49 15.45
C HIS A 100 4.68 -10.81 14.44
N SER A 101 5.31 -11.99 14.57
CA SER A 101 6.34 -12.46 13.65
C SER A 101 5.80 -12.62 12.22
N GLN A 102 4.70 -13.34 12.04
CA GLN A 102 4.11 -13.60 10.73
C GLN A 102 3.62 -12.30 10.07
N TRP A 103 2.95 -11.45 10.83
CA TRP A 103 2.41 -10.20 10.34
C TRP A 103 3.51 -9.24 9.89
N ASN A 104 4.57 -9.05 10.68
CA ASN A 104 5.68 -8.17 10.27
C ASN A 104 6.55 -8.79 9.17
N ASN A 105 6.69 -10.11 9.08
CA ASN A 105 7.28 -10.76 7.90
C ASN A 105 6.46 -10.46 6.63
N ASN A 106 5.13 -10.52 6.71
CA ASN A 106 4.26 -10.18 5.58
C ASN A 106 4.34 -8.70 5.22
N ASN A 107 4.33 -7.79 6.20
CA ASN A 107 4.52 -6.36 5.98
C ASN A 107 5.84 -6.08 5.26
N ALA A 108 6.95 -6.66 5.72
CA ALA A 108 8.26 -6.48 5.10
C ALA A 108 8.35 -7.04 3.67
N ARG A 109 7.57 -8.07 3.34
CA ARG A 109 7.53 -8.67 1.99
C ARG A 109 6.60 -7.93 1.03
N MET A 110 5.50 -7.38 1.51
CA MET A 110 4.45 -6.78 0.68
C MET A 110 4.58 -5.27 0.52
N LEU A 111 5.21 -4.60 1.49
CA LEU A 111 5.40 -3.15 1.49
C LEU A 111 6.90 -2.81 1.47
N PRO A 112 7.35 -1.80 0.70
CA PRO A 112 8.76 -1.41 0.69
C PRO A 112 9.18 -0.89 2.06
N GLY A 113 10.12 -1.57 2.73
CA GLY A 113 10.49 -1.23 4.12
C GLY A 113 9.33 -1.34 5.11
N GLY A 114 8.36 -2.21 4.81
CA GLY A 114 7.14 -2.37 5.59
C GLY A 114 7.38 -2.85 7.01
N SER A 115 6.69 -2.24 7.96
CA SER A 115 6.63 -2.68 9.36
C SER A 115 5.29 -2.29 9.98
N GLY A 116 4.91 -2.97 11.04
CA GLY A 116 3.69 -2.73 11.78
C GLY A 116 3.94 -2.68 13.28
N THR A 117 3.20 -1.84 13.98
CA THR A 117 3.21 -1.74 15.45
C THR A 117 1.79 -1.79 16.01
N VAL A 118 1.66 -2.24 17.26
CA VAL A 118 0.42 -2.26 18.02
C VAL A 118 0.66 -1.66 19.39
N ALA A 119 -0.19 -0.71 19.78
CA ALA A 119 -0.19 -0.11 21.10
C ALA A 119 -1.58 -0.21 21.74
N SER A 120 -1.67 -0.62 23.00
CA SER A 120 -2.93 -0.54 23.76
C SER A 120 -3.34 0.93 23.96
N ALA A 121 -4.63 1.21 23.85
CA ALA A 121 -5.24 2.51 24.09
C ALA A 121 -6.40 2.41 25.09
N ALA A 122 -6.96 3.55 25.47
CA ALA A 122 -8.04 3.62 26.46
C ALA A 122 -9.27 2.80 26.03
N GLY A 123 -10.02 2.29 27.01
CA GLY A 123 -11.26 1.54 26.75
C GLY A 123 -11.05 0.15 26.13
N GLY A 124 -9.86 -0.45 26.28
CA GLY A 124 -9.56 -1.78 25.73
C GLY A 124 -9.36 -1.79 24.21
N SER A 125 -9.14 -0.62 23.62
CA SER A 125 -8.83 -0.47 22.19
C SER A 125 -7.33 -0.68 21.93
N PHE A 126 -7.00 -0.97 20.67
CA PHE A 126 -5.64 -1.07 20.17
C PHE A 126 -5.45 -0.13 18.98
N VAL A 127 -4.32 0.57 18.97
CA VAL A 127 -3.87 1.37 17.84
C VAL A 127 -2.91 0.54 17.03
N ILE A 128 -3.31 0.20 15.81
CA ILE A 128 -2.49 -0.51 14.83
C ILE A 128 -1.91 0.52 13.86
N THR A 129 -0.60 0.52 13.69
CA THR A 129 0.11 1.40 12.75
C THR A 129 0.89 0.57 11.76
N ILE A 130 0.62 0.74 10.47
CA ILE A 130 1.43 0.19 9.38
C ILE A 130 2.29 1.31 8.81
N SER A 131 3.59 1.07 8.66
CA SER A 131 4.55 2.02 8.09
C SER A 131 5.25 1.41 6.89
N TRP A 132 5.51 2.21 5.85
CA TRP A 132 6.30 1.80 4.68
C TRP A 132 6.99 3.00 4.02
N ASN A 133 7.93 2.72 3.13
CA ASN A 133 8.61 3.73 2.33
C ASN A 133 7.97 3.84 0.94
N GLU A 134 7.71 5.07 0.53
CA GLU A 134 7.19 5.39 -0.79
C GLU A 134 8.24 6.16 -1.58
N ASN A 135 8.60 5.63 -2.75
CA ASN A 135 9.55 6.29 -3.64
C ASN A 135 8.84 7.44 -4.37
N THR A 136 9.27 8.66 -4.09
CA THR A 136 8.80 9.87 -4.76
C THR A 136 9.89 10.43 -5.68
N GLU A 137 9.54 11.42 -6.51
CA GLU A 137 10.53 12.10 -7.36
C GLU A 137 11.60 12.83 -6.52
N ALA A 138 11.28 13.18 -5.27
CA ALA A 138 12.18 13.83 -4.33
C ALA A 138 12.99 12.84 -3.45
N GLY A 139 12.79 11.53 -3.62
CA GLY A 139 13.41 10.48 -2.80
C GLY A 139 12.40 9.60 -2.04
N SER A 140 12.89 8.79 -1.11
CA SER A 140 12.05 7.90 -0.28
C SER A 140 11.38 8.69 0.85
N ALA A 141 10.05 8.62 0.94
CA ALA A 141 9.26 9.23 2.00
C ALA A 141 8.58 8.14 2.85
N GLY A 142 8.68 8.25 4.18
CA GLY A 142 7.95 7.38 5.09
C GLY A 142 6.45 7.68 5.07
N GLN A 143 5.64 6.65 4.85
CA GLN A 143 4.18 6.69 4.89
C GLN A 143 3.69 5.84 6.06
N GLN A 144 2.56 6.24 6.63
CA GLN A 144 1.90 5.48 7.69
C GLN A 144 0.39 5.42 7.49
N PHE A 145 -0.20 4.32 7.94
CA PHE A 145 -1.63 4.12 8.06
C PHE A 145 -1.94 3.69 9.50
N VAL A 146 -2.75 4.48 10.20
CA VAL A 146 -3.04 4.30 11.64
C VAL A 146 -4.53 4.07 11.80
N THR A 147 -4.89 3.01 12.52
CA THR A 147 -6.30 2.68 12.83
C THR A 147 -6.43 2.29 14.29
N SER A 148 -7.50 2.75 14.94
CA SER A 148 -7.90 2.27 16.26
C SER A 148 -8.96 1.19 16.11
N VAL A 149 -8.78 0.06 16.78
CA VAL A 149 -9.71 -1.06 16.77
C VAL A 149 -10.07 -1.45 18.20
N VAL A 150 -11.32 -1.83 18.42
CA VAL A 150 -11.74 -2.53 19.64
C VAL A 150 -11.86 -4.02 19.29
N PRO A 151 -11.24 -4.93 20.06
CA PRO A 151 -11.42 -6.37 19.89
C PRO A 151 -12.89 -6.78 19.98
#